data_AF-A0A3D8JA33-F1
#
_entry.id   AF-A0A3D8JA33-F1
#
_cell.length_a   1.000
_cell.length_b   1.000
_cell.length_c   1.000
_cell.angle_alpha   90.00
_cell.angle_beta   90.00
_cell.angle_gamma   90.00
#
_symmetry.space_group_name_H-M   'P 1'
#
loop_
_entity.id
_entity.type
_entity.pdbx_description
1 polymer ?
#
loop_
_entity_poly.entity_id
_entity_poly.type
_entity_poly.pdbx_seq_one_letter_code
_entity_poly.pdbx_strand_id
1 'polypeptide(L)'
;MHQLINLDHFSALTNITKEELDSKLIHEYSGEKFIHPIDAINIFLQKIDNQLLAIDMNGNILEPIFLEKTIQTITFFYETLLKNKTEASTDIIQENQLLKNTLVSLQEECQTYQLQIQNLQKEVDKKNEEIEFLQRKYKLMWGKVSNIGGIKD
;
A
#
# COMPACT_ATOMS: atom_id res chain seq x y z
N MET A 1 -0.14 7.23 -7.03
CA MET A 1 0.81 8.21 -7.63
C MET A 1 0.14 9.58 -7.56
N HIS A 2 0.63 10.56 -6.77
CA HIS A 2 -0.09 11.82 -6.59
C HIS A 2 -0.10 12.63 -7.89
N GLN A 3 -1.28 12.96 -8.42
CA GLN A 3 -1.45 13.77 -9.61
C GLN A 3 -1.02 15.20 -9.28
N LEU A 4 0.22 15.50 -9.67
CA LEU A 4 0.85 16.79 -9.56
C LEU A 4 0.34 17.73 -10.67
N ILE A 5 0.12 19.00 -10.34
CA ILE A 5 -0.33 20.00 -11.33
C ILE A 5 0.91 20.56 -12.02
N ASN A 6 0.95 20.45 -13.35
CA ASN A 6 2.03 21.05 -14.15
C ASN A 6 1.97 22.58 -14.02
N LEU A 7 3.12 23.19 -13.73
CA LEU A 7 3.24 24.62 -13.51
C LEU A 7 2.83 25.48 -14.71
N ASP A 8 2.96 24.97 -15.93
CA ASP A 8 2.52 25.71 -17.12
C ASP A 8 0.99 25.80 -17.20
N HIS A 9 0.31 24.72 -16.81
CA HIS A 9 -1.15 24.70 -16.69
C HIS A 9 -1.64 25.57 -15.52
N PHE A 10 -0.91 25.57 -14.40
CA PHE A 10 -1.20 26.43 -13.25
C PHE A 10 -1.02 27.92 -13.57
N SER A 11 0.06 28.28 -14.26
CA SER A 11 0.35 29.67 -14.64
C SER A 11 -0.70 30.20 -15.63
N ALA A 12 -1.13 29.37 -16.58
CA ALA A 12 -2.18 29.72 -17.55
C ALA A 12 -3.54 30.00 -16.89
N LEU A 13 -3.88 29.28 -15.82
CA LEU A 13 -5.16 29.45 -15.11
C LEU A 13 -5.14 30.61 -14.10
N THR A 14 -4.01 30.84 -13.44
CA THR A 14 -3.92 31.77 -12.29
C THR A 14 -3.26 33.10 -12.62
N ASN A 15 -2.65 33.23 -13.80
CA ASN A 15 -1.82 34.38 -14.18
C ASN A 15 -0.69 34.64 -13.15
N ILE A 16 -0.27 33.62 -12.39
CA ILE A 16 0.84 33.69 -11.44
C ILE A 16 2.10 33.27 -12.21
N THR A 17 3.10 34.15 -12.22
CA THR A 17 4.38 33.87 -12.88
C THR A 17 5.24 32.98 -12.00
N LYS A 18 6.13 32.20 -12.61
CA LYS A 18 7.08 31.29 -11.94
C LYS A 18 8.02 32.00 -10.93
N GLU A 19 8.02 33.33 -10.89
CA GLU A 19 8.86 34.18 -10.05
C GLU A 19 8.21 34.54 -8.70
N GLU A 20 6.87 34.55 -8.60
CA GLU A 20 6.15 34.79 -7.34
C GLU A 20 6.01 33.53 -6.49
N LEU A 21 6.38 32.38 -7.05
CA LEU A 21 6.31 31.09 -6.38
C LEU A 21 7.59 30.81 -5.60
N ASP A 22 7.43 30.65 -4.29
CA ASP A 22 8.53 30.25 -3.41
C ASP A 22 9.15 28.94 -3.90
N SER A 23 10.46 28.97 -4.16
CA SER A 23 11.26 27.84 -4.70
C SER A 23 11.14 26.52 -3.94
N LYS A 24 10.61 26.54 -2.72
CA LYS A 24 10.38 25.36 -1.85
C LYS A 24 9.10 24.58 -2.17
N LEU A 25 8.13 25.19 -2.84
CA LEU A 25 6.82 24.58 -3.15
C LEU A 25 6.82 23.85 -4.50
N ILE A 26 7.94 23.91 -5.21
CA ILE A 26 8.10 23.36 -6.54
C ILE A 26 8.83 22.03 -6.45
N HIS A 27 8.19 20.97 -6.93
CA HIS A 27 8.81 19.67 -7.12
C HIS A 27 9.20 19.53 -8.59
N GLU A 28 10.49 19.37 -8.87
CA GLU A 28 11.03 19.24 -10.22
C GLU A 28 11.22 17.76 -10.54
N TYR A 29 10.47 17.27 -11.52
CA TYR A 29 10.60 15.90 -12.04
C TYR A 29 10.91 15.98 -13.54
N SER A 30 12.06 15.44 -13.93
CA SER A 30 12.46 15.31 -15.35
C SER A 30 12.45 16.63 -16.15
N GLY A 31 12.77 17.76 -15.50
CA GLY A 31 12.80 19.08 -16.14
C GLY A 31 11.45 19.80 -16.19
N GLU A 32 10.37 19.15 -15.75
CA GLU A 32 9.06 19.77 -15.57
C GLU A 32 8.82 20.07 -14.09
N LYS A 33 8.28 21.25 -13.83
CA LYS A 33 8.04 21.75 -12.49
C LYS A 33 6.58 21.51 -12.11
N PHE A 34 6.37 21.03 -10.90
CA PHE A 34 5.07 20.64 -10.39
C PHE A 34 4.78 21.26 -9.04
N ILE A 35 3.50 21.52 -8.75
CA ILE A 35 3.04 22.00 -7.44
C ILE A 35 1.95 21.06 -6.92
N HIS A 36 1.94 20.86 -5.60
CA HIS A 36 0.86 20.14 -4.94
C HIS A 36 -0.45 20.94 -5.00
N PRO A 37 -1.60 20.29 -5.29
CA PRO A 37 -2.89 20.98 -5.40
C PRO A 37 -3.25 21.85 -4.18
N ILE A 38 -2.87 21.43 -2.96
CA ILE A 38 -3.13 22.17 -1.72
C ILE A 38 -2.33 23.48 -1.68
N ASP A 39 -1.04 23.41 -2.02
CA ASP A 39 -0.16 24.58 -2.01
C ASP A 39 -0.55 25.56 -3.13
N ALA A 40 -0.93 25.02 -4.30
CA ALA A 40 -1.47 25.79 -5.42
C ALA A 40 -2.73 26.59 -5.03
N ILE A 41 -3.65 25.99 -4.28
CA ILE A 41 -4.86 26.68 -3.78
C ILE A 41 -4.49 27.77 -2.79
N ASN A 42 -3.62 27.48 -1.82
CA ASN A 42 -3.24 28.46 -0.78
C ASN A 42 -2.59 29.72 -1.38
N ILE A 43 -1.70 29.54 -2.36
CA ILE A 43 -1.06 30.64 -3.09
C ILE A 43 -2.11 31.43 -3.89
N PHE A 44 -3.04 30.74 -4.54
CA PHE A 44 -4.11 31.38 -5.30
C PHE A 44 -5.04 32.20 -4.40
N LEU A 45 -5.41 31.68 -3.22
CA LEU A 45 -6.22 32.40 -2.23
C LEU A 45 -5.50 33.65 -1.71
N GLN A 46 -4.21 33.56 -1.38
CA GLN A 46 -3.42 34.72 -0.97
C GLN A 46 -3.36 35.81 -2.05
N LYS A 47 -3.29 35.43 -3.33
CA LYS A 47 -3.34 36.38 -4.44
C LYS A 47 -4.70 37.06 -4.54
N ILE A 48 -5.79 36.30 -4.39
CA ILE A 48 -7.15 36.87 -4.38
C ILE A 48 -7.29 37.84 -3.23
N ASP A 49 -6.86 37.48 -2.02
CA ASP A 49 -6.92 38.37 -0.86
C ASP A 49 -6.16 39.67 -1.12
N ASN A 50 -4.96 39.60 -1.68
CA ASN A 50 -4.18 40.79 -2.06
C ASN A 50 -4.86 41.62 -3.15
N GLN A 51 -5.51 40.99 -4.13
CA GLN A 51 -6.25 41.69 -5.18
C GLN A 51 -7.52 42.35 -4.65
N LEU A 52 -8.25 41.69 -3.74
CA LEU A 52 -9.43 42.25 -3.08
C LEU A 52 -9.06 43.45 -2.21
N LEU A 53 -7.97 43.36 -1.44
CA LEU A 53 -7.44 44.50 -0.65
C LEU A 53 -7.07 45.69 -1.55
N ALA A 54 -6.42 45.43 -2.71
CA ALA A 54 -6.07 46.49 -3.65
C ALA A 54 -7.30 47.15 -4.31
N ILE A 55 -8.38 46.39 -4.53
CA ILE A 55 -9.63 46.91 -5.10
C ILE A 55 -10.36 47.80 -4.08
N ASP A 56 -10.39 47.38 -2.81
CA ASP A 56 -11.01 48.13 -1.70
C ASP A 56 -10.29 49.48 -1.45
N MET A 57 -8.95 49.48 -1.50
CA MET A 57 -8.15 50.71 -1.37
C MET A 57 -8.30 51.68 -2.55
N ASN A 58 -8.55 51.16 -3.77
CA ASN A 58 -8.64 51.96 -4.99
C ASN A 58 -10.08 52.37 -5.34
N GLY A 59 -11.09 51.95 -4.56
CA GLY A 59 -12.50 52.29 -4.76
C GLY A 59 -13.10 51.75 -6.07
N ASN A 60 -12.46 50.76 -6.69
CA ASN A 60 -12.92 50.18 -7.95
C ASN A 60 -14.02 49.14 -7.70
N ILE A 61 -14.99 49.05 -8.62
CA ILE A 61 -16.06 48.04 -8.57
C ILE A 61 -15.46 46.70 -9.02
N LEU A 62 -15.71 45.63 -8.26
CA LEU A 62 -15.28 44.28 -8.63
C LEU A 62 -15.87 43.89 -10.01
N GLU A 63 -15.03 43.52 -10.97
CA GLU A 63 -15.52 43.04 -12.27
C GLU A 63 -16.20 41.66 -12.13
N PRO A 64 -17.42 41.47 -12.66
CA PRO A 64 -18.11 40.17 -12.65
C PRO A 64 -17.28 39.03 -13.28
N ILE A 65 -16.46 39.37 -14.29
CA ILE A 65 -15.57 38.45 -15.01
C ILE A 65 -14.49 37.87 -14.08
N PHE A 66 -14.05 38.65 -13.09
CA PHE A 66 -13.07 38.19 -12.10
C PHE A 66 -13.67 37.14 -11.17
N LEU A 67 -14.91 37.33 -10.72
CA LEU A 67 -15.61 36.37 -9.86
C LEU A 67 -15.85 35.04 -10.58
N GLU A 68 -16.29 35.09 -11.83
CA GLU A 68 -16.54 33.89 -12.62
C GLU A 68 -15.26 33.07 -12.83
N LYS A 69 -14.16 33.71 -13.24
CA LYS A 69 -12.85 33.06 -13.37
C LYS A 69 -12.33 32.50 -12.06
N THR A 70 -12.56 33.21 -10.95
CA THR A 70 -12.17 32.77 -9.61
C THR A 70 -12.94 31.51 -9.20
N ILE A 71 -14.26 31.49 -9.40
CA ILE A 71 -15.12 30.34 -9.08
C ILE A 71 -14.73 29.13 -9.95
N GLN A 72 -14.50 29.33 -11.25
CA GLN A 72 -14.06 28.27 -12.16
C GLN A 72 -12.72 27.68 -11.72
N THR A 73 -11.75 28.54 -11.35
CA THR A 73 -10.43 28.11 -10.92
C THR A 73 -10.47 27.37 -9.58
N ILE A 74 -11.24 27.86 -8.62
CA ILE A 74 -11.48 27.16 -7.34
C ILE A 74 -12.11 25.78 -7.59
N THR A 75 -13.13 25.71 -8.46
CA THR A 75 -13.82 24.46 -8.78
C THR A 75 -12.86 23.44 -9.40
N PHE A 76 -12.04 23.87 -10.36
CA PHE A 76 -11.00 23.04 -10.97
C PHE A 76 -10.02 22.46 -9.94
N PHE A 77 -9.55 23.28 -9.00
CA PHE A 77 -8.66 22.82 -7.95
C PHE A 77 -9.34 21.83 -6.99
N TYR A 78 -10.60 22.07 -6.62
CA TYR A 78 -11.36 21.14 -5.78
C TYR A 78 -11.60 19.80 -6.46
N GLU A 79 -11.95 19.78 -7.74
CA GLU A 79 -12.11 18.54 -8.52
C GLU A 79 -10.79 17.75 -8.58
N THR A 80 -9.68 18.45 -8.86
CA THR A 80 -8.35 17.84 -8.93
C THR A 80 -7.90 17.29 -7.57
N LEU A 81 -8.19 18.00 -6.48
CA LEU A 81 -7.86 17.56 -5.12
C LEU A 81 -8.73 16.38 -4.70
N LEU A 82 -10.03 16.42 -4.98
CA LEU A 82 -10.96 15.34 -4.68
C LEU A 82 -10.51 14.06 -5.41
N LYS A 83 -10.22 14.16 -6.70
CA LYS A 83 -9.73 13.04 -7.52
C LYS A 83 -8.46 12.42 -6.94
N ASN A 84 -7.48 13.25 -6.59
CA ASN A 84 -6.24 12.80 -5.94
C ASN A 84 -6.50 12.05 -4.63
N LYS A 85 -7.38 12.56 -3.77
CA LYS A 85 -7.74 11.89 -2.52
C LYS A 85 -8.47 10.59 -2.76
N THR A 86 -9.39 10.54 -3.72
CA THR A 86 -10.11 9.31 -4.05
C THR A 86 -9.17 8.25 -4.61
N GLU A 87 -8.26 8.61 -5.51
CA GLU A 87 -7.28 7.69 -6.10
C GLU A 87 -6.31 7.15 -5.03
N ALA A 88 -5.78 8.03 -4.18
CA ALA A 88 -4.94 7.59 -3.07
C ALA A 88 -5.70 6.66 -2.11
N SER A 89 -6.97 6.95 -1.82
CA SER A 89 -7.82 6.10 -0.99
C SER A 89 -8.09 4.75 -1.65
N THR A 90 -8.37 4.72 -2.96
CA THR A 90 -8.59 3.47 -3.70
C THR A 90 -7.34 2.62 -3.76
N ASP A 91 -6.16 3.23 -3.98
CA ASP A 91 -4.88 2.54 -3.97
C ASP A 91 -4.64 1.87 -2.60
N ILE A 92 -4.87 2.60 -1.51
CA ILE A 92 -4.73 2.08 -0.14
C ILE A 92 -5.73 0.95 0.15
N ILE A 93 -6.97 1.07 -0.32
CA ILE A 93 -7.99 0.01 -0.15
C ILE A 93 -7.59 -1.25 -0.91
N GLN A 94 -7.12 -1.09 -2.15
CA GLN A 94 -6.66 -2.20 -2.99
C GLN A 94 -5.45 -2.91 -2.37
N GLU A 95 -4.47 -2.16 -1.88
CA GLU A 95 -3.31 -2.71 -1.19
C GLU A 95 -3.74 -3.50 0.06
N ASN A 96 -4.64 -2.94 0.87
CA ASN A 96 -5.18 -3.65 2.04
C ASN A 96 -5.94 -4.93 1.67
N GLN A 97 -6.68 -4.92 0.57
CA GLN A 97 -7.37 -6.13 0.07
C GLN A 97 -6.36 -7.18 -0.40
N LEU A 98 -5.32 -6.77 -1.12
CA LEU A 98 -4.25 -7.68 -1.55
C LEU A 98 -3.56 -8.31 -0.34
N LEU A 99 -3.17 -7.50 0.65
CA LEU A 99 -2.55 -8.00 1.88
C LEU A 99 -3.45 -9.00 2.62
N LYS A 100 -4.76 -8.71 2.73
CA LYS A 100 -5.72 -9.65 3.33
C LYS A 100 -5.81 -10.95 2.55
N ASN A 101 -5.85 -10.90 1.23
CA ASN A 101 -5.90 -12.10 0.38
C ASN A 101 -4.62 -12.93 0.51
N THR A 102 -3.45 -12.28 0.51
CA THR A 102 -2.16 -12.95 0.74
C THR A 102 -2.11 -13.59 2.13
N LEU A 103 -2.61 -12.91 3.16
CA LEU A 103 -2.66 -13.44 4.52
C LEU A 103 -3.55 -14.70 4.60
N VAL A 104 -4.74 -14.66 4.01
CA VAL A 104 -5.65 -15.81 3.97
C VAL A 104 -5.00 -16.98 3.23
N SER A 105 -4.37 -16.73 2.08
CA SER A 105 -3.66 -17.76 1.33
C SER A 105 -2.52 -18.40 2.13
N LEU A 106 -1.72 -17.60 2.85
CA LEU A 106 -0.68 -18.12 3.73
C LEU A 106 -1.27 -18.93 4.90
N GLN A 107 -2.43 -18.54 5.42
CA GLN A 107 -3.11 -19.28 6.48
C GLN A 107 -3.59 -20.64 5.99
N GLU A 108 -4.15 -20.73 4.78
CA GLU A 108 -4.56 -22.00 4.16
C GLU A 108 -3.35 -22.92 3.90
N GLU A 109 -2.23 -22.36 3.45
CA GLU A 109 -0.98 -23.11 3.28
C GLU A 109 -0.45 -23.64 4.63
N CYS A 110 -0.46 -22.80 5.67
CA CYS A 110 -0.09 -23.20 7.03
C CYS A 110 -0.97 -24.35 7.56
N GLN A 111 -2.28 -24.28 7.35
CA GLN A 111 -3.19 -25.36 7.75
C GLN A 111 -2.90 -26.67 7.02
N THR A 112 -2.56 -26.57 5.73
CA THR A 112 -2.16 -27.73 4.92
C THR A 112 -0.88 -28.35 5.47
N TYR A 113 0.14 -27.54 5.80
CA TYR A 113 1.37 -28.04 6.41
C TYR A 113 1.13 -28.68 7.78
N GLN A 114 0.25 -28.11 8.61
CA GLN A 114 -0.11 -28.71 9.90
C GLN A 114 -0.69 -30.12 9.72
N LEU A 115 -1.57 -30.30 8.73
CA LEU A 115 -2.17 -31.61 8.44
C LEU A 115 -1.12 -32.60 7.90
N GLN A 116 -0.20 -32.14 7.05
CA GLN A 116 0.91 -32.96 6.56
C GLN A 116 1.82 -33.42 7.70
N ILE A 117 2.16 -32.52 8.64
CA ILE A 117 2.98 -32.86 9.81
C ILE A 117 2.27 -33.92 10.68
N GLN A 118 0.97 -33.77 10.92
CA GLN A 118 0.20 -34.76 11.68
C GLN A 118 0.19 -36.14 11.00
N ASN A 119 0.11 -36.19 9.68
CA ASN A 119 0.16 -37.44 8.94
C ASN A 119 1.56 -38.08 9.03
N LEU A 120 2.62 -37.29 8.85
CA LEU A 120 3.99 -37.77 8.99
C LEU A 120 4.27 -38.30 10.40
N GLN A 121 3.76 -37.63 11.44
CA GLN A 121 3.87 -38.12 12.82
C GLN A 121 3.22 -39.50 12.99
N LYS A 122 2.01 -39.69 12.45
CA LYS A 122 1.34 -41.00 12.48
C LYS A 122 2.11 -42.08 11.72
N GLU A 123 2.72 -41.74 10.58
CA GLU A 123 3.56 -42.68 9.83
C GLU A 123 4.81 -43.07 10.62
N VAL A 124 5.46 -42.11 11.27
CA VAL A 124 6.61 -42.36 12.14
C VAL A 124 6.22 -43.26 13.31
N ASP A 125 5.09 -43.00 13.96
CA ASP A 125 4.61 -43.83 15.07
C ASP A 125 4.35 -45.28 14.62
N LYS A 126 3.67 -45.46 13.48
CA LYS A 126 3.45 -46.78 12.89
C LYS A 126 4.77 -47.49 12.56
N LYS A 127 5.76 -46.77 12.05
CA LYS A 127 7.09 -47.33 11.75
C LYS A 127 7.83 -47.72 13.03
N ASN A 128 7.71 -46.95 14.09
CA ASN A 128 8.28 -47.29 15.39
C ASN A 128 7.63 -48.58 15.96
N GLU A 129 6.31 -48.70 15.87
CA GLU A 129 5.60 -49.93 16.25
C GLU A 129 6.06 -51.16 15.43
N GLU A 130 6.22 -50.99 14.11
CA GLU A 130 6.75 -52.04 13.22
C GLU A 130 8.18 -52.46 13.64
N ILE A 131 9.05 -51.49 13.98
CA ILE A 131 10.42 -51.76 14.45
C ILE A 131 10.39 -52.51 15.78
N GLU A 132 9.59 -52.06 16.75
CA GLU A 132 9.45 -52.76 18.03
C GLU A 132 8.95 -54.19 17.84
N PHE A 133 7.97 -54.41 16.96
CA PHE A 133 7.48 -55.73 16.62
C PHE A 133 8.58 -56.61 16.04
N LEU A 134 9.38 -56.08 15.11
CA LEU A 134 10.52 -56.79 14.53
C LEU A 134 11.58 -57.11 15.58
N GLN A 135 11.89 -56.18 16.50
CA GLN A 135 12.82 -56.44 17.61
C GLN A 135 12.30 -57.55 18.54
N ARG A 136 11.01 -57.55 18.89
CA ARG A 136 10.38 -58.63 19.69
C ARG A 136 10.45 -59.96 18.95
N LYS A 137 10.15 -59.98 17.64
CA LYS A 137 10.22 -61.19 16.81
C LYS A 137 11.65 -61.72 16.71
N TYR A 138 12.63 -60.84 16.49
CA TYR A 138 14.05 -61.19 16.46
C TYR A 138 14.49 -61.83 17.78
N LYS A 139 14.15 -61.20 18.92
CA LYS A 139 14.45 -61.74 20.26
C LYS A 139 13.84 -63.13 20.48
N LEU A 140 12.61 -63.37 20.02
CA LEU A 140 11.97 -64.68 20.12
C LEU A 140 12.65 -65.73 19.23
N MET A 141 13.05 -65.38 18.01
CA MET A 141 13.71 -66.31 17.09
C MET A 141 15.12 -66.66 17.58
N TRP A 142 15.91 -65.68 18.01
CA TRP A 142 17.28 -65.89 18.48
C TRP A 142 17.37 -66.46 19.90
N GLY A 143 16.44 -66.11 20.79
CA GLY A 143 16.35 -66.71 22.12
C GLY A 143 16.04 -68.21 22.09
N LYS A 144 15.26 -68.66 21.11
CA LYS A 144 14.99 -70.09 20.90
C LYS A 144 16.21 -70.85 20.38
N VAL A 145 17.04 -70.23 19.55
CA VAL A 145 18.27 -70.85 19.02
C VAL A 145 19.33 -71.00 20.12
N SER A 146 19.43 -70.04 21.05
CA SER A 146 20.35 -70.16 22.20
C SER A 146 19.96 -71.28 23.16
N ASN A 147 18.66 -71.55 23.36
CA ASN A 147 18.19 -72.67 24.20
C ASN A 147 18.32 -74.04 23.50
N ILE A 148 18.37 -74.10 22.17
CA ILE A 148 18.59 -75.35 21.44
C ILE A 148 20.09 -75.71 21.35
N GLY A 149 20.98 -74.70 21.39
CA GLY A 149 22.44 -74.88 21.42
C GLY A 149 23.02 -75.17 22.81
N GLY A 150 22.23 -75.01 23.87
CA GLY A 150 22.65 -75.22 25.27
C GLY A 150 22.40 -76.63 25.84
N ILE A 151 22.02 -77.61 25.01
CA ILE A 151 21.89 -79.02 25.41
C ILE A 151 23.07 -79.79 24.82
N LYS A 152 24.26 -79.54 25.36
CA LYS A 152 25.40 -80.46 25.36
C LYS A 152 26.16 -80.21 26.64
N ASP A 153 25.79 -80.97 27.67
CA ASP A 153 26.68 -81.71 28.57
C ASP A 153 25.83 -82.77 29.30
#